data_AF-A0A6S6T0R0-F1
#
_entry.id   AF-A0A6S6T0R0-F1
#
_cell.length_a   1.000
_cell.length_b   1.000
_cell.length_c   1.000
_cell.angle_alpha   90.00
_cell.angle_beta   90.00
_cell.angle_gamma   90.00
#
_symmetry.space_group_name_H-M   'P 1'
#
loop_
_entity.id
_entity.type
_entity.pdbx_description
1 polymer ?
#
loop_
_entity_poly.entity_id
_entity_poly.type
_entity_poly.pdbx_seq_one_letter_code
_entity_poly.pdbx_strand_id
1 'polypeptide(L)'
;MLEISISEAQAKLTKLLNKMVVIVDKKSNNKKAVILPYEEYSNLVSKAMDKTELQNGSFNKFIGLLSNSFETDDKKYNKIIK
;
A
#
# COMPACT_ATOMS: atom_id res chain seq x y z
N MET A 1 -8.76 23.41 -2.91
CA MET A 1 -8.02 22.20 -2.51
C MET A 1 -6.92 22.03 -3.53
N LEU A 2 -5.64 22.06 -3.14
CA LEU A 2 -4.54 21.89 -4.12
C LEU A 2 -4.51 20.42 -4.52
N GLU A 3 -4.97 20.11 -5.73
CA GLU A 3 -4.78 18.80 -6.33
C GLU A 3 -3.34 18.70 -6.79
N ILE A 4 -2.61 17.74 -6.24
CA ILE A 4 -1.23 17.44 -6.64
C ILE A 4 -1.24 16.16 -7.47
N SER A 5 -0.42 16.12 -8.51
CA SER A 5 -0.23 14.91 -9.29
C SER A 5 0.47 13.82 -8.45
N ILE A 6 0.31 12.56 -8.84
CA ILE A 6 0.96 11.42 -8.17
C ILE A 6 2.48 11.57 -8.16
N SER A 7 3.06 12.04 -9.28
CA SER A 7 4.51 12.27 -9.40
C SER A 7 5.01 13.34 -8.43
N GLU A 8 4.26 14.44 -8.27
CA GLU A 8 4.60 15.50 -7.30
C GLU A 8 4.45 15.02 -5.86
N ALA A 9 3.42 14.22 -5.57
CA ALA A 9 3.22 13.61 -4.26
C ALA A 9 4.39 12.66 -3.91
N GLN A 10 4.82 11.82 -4.85
CA GLN A 10 5.95 10.91 -4.67
C GLN A 10 7.25 11.66 -4.40
N ALA A 11 7.55 12.72 -5.16
CA ALA A 11 8.76 13.51 -4.96
C ALA A 11 8.78 14.17 -3.57
N LYS A 12 7.65 14.76 -3.15
CA LYS A 12 7.51 15.39 -1.83
C LYS A 12 7.65 14.38 -0.70
N LEU A 13 7.00 13.23 -0.81
CA LEU A 13 7.05 12.18 0.22
C LEU A 13 8.43 11.51 0.31
N THR A 14 9.09 11.31 -0.84
CA THR A 14 10.46 10.77 -0.88
C THR A 14 11.41 11.69 -0.11
N LYS A 15 11.30 13.01 -0.36
CA LYS A 15 12.09 14.02 0.35
C LYS A 15 11.74 14.08 1.84
N LEU A 16 10.46 14.00 2.20
CA LEU A 16 9.99 14.07 3.58
C LEU A 16 10.44 12.86 4.42
N LEU A 17 10.37 11.67 3.84
CA LEU A 17 10.66 10.41 4.53
C LEU A 17 12.13 9.98 4.40
N ASN A 18 12.92 10.71 3.60
CA ASN A 18 14.30 10.38 3.23
C ASN A 18 14.45 8.93 2.73
N LYS A 19 13.42 8.43 2.06
CA LYS A 19 13.31 7.06 1.55
C LYS A 19 12.50 7.10 0.26
N MET A 20 12.95 6.37 -0.75
CA MET A 20 12.22 6.29 -2.02
C MET A 20 10.85 5.65 -1.80
N VAL A 21 9.79 6.33 -2.24
CA VAL A 21 8.42 5.85 -2.11
C VAL A 21 7.71 5.70 -3.46
N VAL A 22 6.84 4.70 -3.53
CA VAL A 22 5.96 4.40 -4.65
C VAL A 22 4.53 4.61 -4.20
N ILE A 23 3.78 5.35 -5.00
CA ILE A 23 2.32 5.46 -4.83
C ILE A 23 1.68 4.53 -5.85
N VAL A 24 0.94 3.55 -5.37
CA VAL A 24 0.16 2.62 -6.19
C VAL A 24 -1.30 3.03 -6.10
N ASP A 25 -1.84 3.54 -7.19
CA ASP A 25 -3.26 3.87 -7.30
C ASP A 25 -4.03 2.70 -7.93
N LYS A 26 -5.14 2.30 -7.31
CA LYS A 26 -6.01 1.26 -7.86
C LYS A 26 -7.01 1.92 -8.82
N LYS A 27 -6.86 1.67 -10.13
CA LYS A 27 -7.77 2.17 -11.21
C LYS A 27 -9.24 1.71 -11.12
N SER A 28 -9.66 1.08 -10.03
CA SER A 28 -11.05 0.71 -9.78
C SER A 28 -11.88 1.91 -9.31
N ASN A 29 -13.21 1.80 -9.31
CA ASN A 29 -14.12 2.86 -8.83
C ASN A 29 -13.90 3.32 -7.37
N ASN A 30 -13.08 2.61 -6.59
CA ASN A 30 -12.62 3.08 -5.29
C ASN A 30 -11.30 3.84 -5.43
N LYS A 31 -11.34 5.16 -5.25
CA LYS A 31 -10.18 6.06 -5.21
C LYS A 31 -9.32 5.81 -3.96
N LYS A 32 -8.65 4.66 -3.90
CA LYS A 32 -7.73 4.29 -2.82
C LYS A 32 -6.33 4.13 -3.43
N ALA A 33 -5.41 4.94 -2.93
CA ALA A 33 -3.99 4.84 -3.24
C ALA A 33 -3.23 4.33 -2.01
N VAL A 34 -2.21 3.51 -2.25
CA VAL A 34 -1.32 2.97 -1.21
C VAL A 34 0.06 3.55 -1.43
N ILE A 35 0.70 4.02 -0.36
CA ILE A 35 2.04 4.60 -0.37
C ILE A 35 2.97 3.60 0.30
N LEU A 36 4.02 3.19 -0.40
CA LEU A 36 4.93 2.13 0.00
C LEU A 36 6.38 2.58 -0.17
N PRO A 37 7.33 2.20 0.71
CA PRO A 37 8.75 2.24 0.40
C PRO A 37 9.06 1.39 -0.85
N TYR A 38 9.98 1.87 -1.70
CA TYR A 38 10.34 1.17 -2.93
C TYR A 38 10.86 -0.25 -2.69
N GLU A 39 11.64 -0.45 -1.62
CA GLU A 39 12.17 -1.77 -1.25
C GLU A 39 11.05 -2.77 -0.94
N GLU A 40 10.04 -2.35 -0.16
CA GLU A 40 8.87 -3.18 0.14
C GLU A 40 8.06 -3.47 -1.11
N TYR A 41 7.83 -2.46 -1.95
CA TYR A 41 7.15 -2.64 -3.23
C TYR A 41 7.88 -3.66 -4.13
N SER A 42 9.20 -3.53 -4.29
CA SER A 42 10.02 -4.44 -5.10
C SER A 42 9.94 -5.87 -4.56
N ASN A 43 10.07 -6.05 -3.24
CA ASN A 43 9.97 -7.36 -2.61
C ASN A 43 8.59 -8.00 -2.84
N LEU A 44 7.52 -7.22 -2.74
CA LEU A 44 6.16 -7.71 -3.01
C LEU A 44 5.97 -8.09 -4.48
N VAL A 45 6.50 -7.30 -5.42
CA VAL A 45 6.44 -7.61 -6.86
C VAL A 45 7.23 -8.89 -7.16
N SER A 46 8.45 -9.02 -6.65
CA SER A 46 9.26 -10.24 -6.80
C SER A 46 8.53 -11.47 -6.27
N LYS A 47 7.93 -11.38 -5.07
CA LYS A 47 7.12 -12.46 -4.49
C LYS A 47 5.85 -12.78 -5.26
N ALA A 48 5.22 -11.78 -5.87
CA ALA A 48 4.05 -12.00 -6.72
C ALA A 48 4.42 -12.67 -8.06
N MET A 49 5.62 -12.41 -8.58
CA MET A 49 6.16 -13.03 -9.79
C MET A 49 6.58 -14.48 -9.53
N ASP A 50 7.19 -14.77 -8.37
CA ASP A 50 7.43 -16.12 -7.87
C ASP A 50 6.12 -16.77 -7.42
N LYS A 51 5.39 -17.36 -8.37
CA LYS A 51 4.10 -18.05 -8.18
C LYS A 51 4.11 -19.15 -7.11
N THR A 52 5.28 -19.53 -6.61
CA THR A 52 5.48 -20.46 -5.48
C THR A 52 4.94 -19.91 -4.15
N GLU A 53 5.01 -18.59 -3.89
CA GLU A 53 4.41 -17.99 -2.68
C GLU A 53 2.89 -17.80 -2.77
N LEU A 54 2.35 -17.67 -4.00
CA LEU A 54 0.90 -17.54 -4.24
C LEU A 54 0.13 -18.81 -3.85
N GLN A 55 0.71 -20.00 -4.05
CA GLN A 55 0.09 -21.27 -3.64
C GLN A 55 0.10 -21.48 -2.12
N ASN A 56 1.07 -20.89 -1.40
CA ASN A 56 1.18 -20.97 0.05
C ASN A 56 0.31 -19.96 0.80
N GLY A 57 -0.52 -19.17 0.10
CA GLY A 57 -1.42 -18.21 0.73
C GLY A 57 -0.70 -17.06 1.44
N SER A 58 0.51 -16.69 1.00
CA SER A 58 1.30 -15.59 1.58
C SER A 58 0.51 -14.26 1.61
N PHE A 59 -0.38 -14.07 0.63
CA PHE A 59 -1.29 -12.91 0.56
C PHE A 59 -2.54 -13.02 1.45
N ASN A 60 -2.90 -14.19 1.98
CA ASN A 60 -4.06 -14.35 2.87
C ASN A 60 -3.93 -13.53 4.15
N LYS A 61 -2.69 -13.22 4.58
CA LYS A 61 -2.42 -12.32 5.70
C LYS A 61 -2.87 -10.87 5.43
N PHE A 62 -2.90 -10.46 4.16
CA PHE A 62 -3.34 -9.12 3.74
C PHE A 62 -4.83 -9.07 3.35
N ILE A 63 -5.47 -10.22 3.11
CA ILE A 63 -6.92 -10.28 2.83
C ILE A 63 -7.72 -9.78 4.03
N GLY A 64 -7.28 -10.10 5.26
CA GLY A 64 -7.87 -9.54 6.48
C GLY A 64 -7.86 -8.02 6.44
N LEU A 65 -6.68 -7.40 6.32
CA LEU A 65 -6.50 -5.94 6.28
C LEU A 65 -7.28 -5.18 5.19
N LEU A 66 -7.72 -5.87 4.14
CA LEU A 66 -8.51 -5.30 3.04
C LEU A 66 -10.01 -5.63 3.14
N SER A 67 -10.40 -6.52 4.05
CA SER A 67 -11.79 -6.83 4.34
C SER A 67 -12.43 -5.72 5.18
N ASN A 68 -13.67 -5.36 4.86
CA ASN A 68 -14.46 -4.44 5.68
C ASN A 68 -14.83 -5.04 7.05
N SER A 69 -14.59 -6.34 7.26
CA SER A 69 -14.85 -7.06 8.51
C SER A 69 -13.61 -7.22 9.39
N PHE A 70 -12.50 -6.55 9.07
CA PHE A 70 -11.26 -6.68 9.82
C PHE A 70 -11.24 -5.76 11.02
N GLU A 71 -11.10 -6.37 12.19
CA GLU A 71 -10.93 -5.69 13.46
C GLU A 71 -9.47 -5.83 13.90
N THR A 72 -8.87 -4.71 14.31
CA THR A 72 -7.52 -4.68 14.86
C THR A 72 -7.48 -3.77 16.08
N ASP A 73 -6.65 -4.12 17.05
CA ASP A 73 -6.41 -3.31 18.25
C ASP A 73 -5.48 -2.12 17.98
N ASP A 74 -4.97 -1.99 16.74
CA ASP A 74 -4.12 -0.87 16.35
C ASP A 74 -4.92 0.45 16.30
N LYS A 75 -4.75 1.24 17.37
CA LYS A 75 -5.35 2.57 17.51
C LYS A 75 -5.01 3.53 16.36
N LYS A 76 -3.82 3.43 15.75
CA LYS A 76 -3.42 4.32 14.65
C LYS A 76 -4.15 3.92 13.37
N TYR A 77 -4.21 2.64 13.06
CA TYR A 77 -4.94 2.13 11.90
C TYR A 77 -6.44 2.49 11.97
N ASN A 78 -7.08 2.24 13.13
CA ASN A 78 -8.50 2.55 13.35
C ASN A 78 -8.85 4.03 13.20
N LYS A 79 -7.88 4.92 13.44
CA LYS A 79 -8.05 6.38 13.25
C LYS A 79 -7.97 6.80 11.78
N ILE A 80 -7.32 6.01 10.92
CA ILE A 80 -7.16 6.28 9.48
C ILE A 80 -8.35 5.74 8.68
N ILE A 81 -8.94 4.62 9.13
CA ILE A 81 -10.11 4.01 8.49
C ILE A 81 -11.43 4.72 8.82
N LYS A 82 -11.57 5.30 10.02
CA LYS A 82 -12.71 6.15 10.38
C LYS A 82 -12.70 7.47 9.62
#